data_AF-A0A354YXI8-F1
#
_entry.id   AF-A0A354YXI8-F1
#
_cell.length_a   1.000
_cell.length_b   1.000
_cell.length_c   1.000
_cell.angle_alpha   90.00
_cell.angle_beta   90.00
_cell.angle_gamma   90.00
#
_symmetry.space_group_name_H-M   'P 1'
#
loop_
_entity.id
_entity.type
_entity.pdbx_description
1 polymer ?
#
loop_
_entity_poly.entity_id
_entity_poly.type
_entity_poly.pdbx_seq_one_letter_code
_entity_poly.pdbx_strand_id
1 'polypeptide(L)'
;MIMLGDEDLIFLERVKANLRGQTNIWILVWVLLLLNVFTIIILLWTFSLVILFIFLLLALVGIKVLKSWANVEDIQQELVGSKEAQELMQGVKHIGEEIFDQEVQKFSRPLVNSIYQDFSRSLSWLWEEKDVFIERTEGMILELKSIPALIVSLNEEKGKLIKNLLNNIEIISSLLNDLKITRGISLKEMEQFLKEKLEDLRSTMLKEKDIFYDYVYKLLLAQIRNREEIENEEEFNLEEYFNVNKLGEQFALNLEKSLETRTMAFQDGIIRDMEDISADVVGKMQNCTLQLMNSFSEIHQILSRLLDESENEDQMLLQRLNQCCIKIAKLKDEAEEVMLTLAWQDILVEKRWGEIENQLLAIREQVNQNVEEDVIEYIKNFLAEEIPSFGAEMQNRDKAVFAKALVDAELIYQLYSGNKLSEVIRDGSYPLLMFIEPVDYLVRRNIRVTQEGLNRRRSIDLRNVSDEYEKLFQRVIEALESQNRELVQYIKDLFPRSFYSYCNNPYLKQRPENLNQAAWALFIDLLDDEYDNSGFYLVGILLVIHQIRNKYIHPFKALPRDLEKETELDYMRNCAIKATDILLSKQNQAVSKADSA
;
A
#
# COMPACT_ATOMS: atom_id res chain seq x y z
N MET A 1 31.95 72.21 28.69
CA MET A 1 31.61 71.10 29.59
C MET A 1 30.09 71.05 29.64
N ILE A 2 29.48 70.25 28.76
CA ILE A 2 28.03 70.02 28.74
C ILE A 2 27.84 68.63 29.34
N MET A 3 27.19 68.57 30.51
CA MET A 3 26.77 67.33 31.15
C MET A 3 25.63 66.74 30.32
N LEU A 4 25.88 65.63 29.62
CA LEU A 4 24.82 64.75 29.12
C LEU A 4 24.28 63.96 30.33
N GLY A 5 22.96 63.98 30.52
CA GLY A 5 22.31 63.34 31.67
C GLY A 5 22.24 61.82 31.54
N ASP A 6 22.16 61.11 32.67
CA ASP A 6 22.14 59.64 32.73
C ASP A 6 21.06 58.97 31.86
N GLU A 7 19.98 59.67 31.50
CA GLU A 7 18.96 59.17 30.57
C GLU A 7 19.46 59.03 29.12
N ASP A 8 20.36 59.91 28.67
CA ASP A 8 20.93 59.85 27.32
C ASP A 8 21.89 58.67 27.16
N LEU A 9 22.58 58.28 28.24
CA LEU A 9 23.48 57.12 28.27
C LEU A 9 22.70 55.80 28.16
N ILE A 10 21.59 55.67 28.90
CA ILE A 10 20.73 54.48 28.89
C ILE A 10 20.03 54.31 27.53
N PHE A 11 19.63 55.41 26.88
CA PHE A 11 19.07 55.39 25.54
C PHE A 11 20.11 54.94 24.49
N LEU A 12 21.33 55.46 24.57
CA LEU A 12 22.45 55.08 23.69
C LEU A 12 22.82 53.60 23.83
N GLU A 13 22.80 53.05 25.03
CA GLU A 13 23.06 51.62 25.28
C GLU A 13 21.93 50.73 24.74
N ARG A 14 20.67 51.15 24.90
CA ARG A 14 19.51 50.39 24.40
C ARG A 14 19.46 50.40 22.86
N VAL A 15 19.81 51.51 22.22
CA VAL A 15 19.94 51.62 20.76
C VAL A 15 21.11 50.78 20.24
N LYS A 16 22.26 50.79 20.93
CA LYS A 16 23.41 49.91 20.61
C LYS A 16 23.08 48.43 20.73
N ALA A 17 22.33 48.02 21.75
CA ALA A 17 21.90 46.63 21.93
C ALA A 17 20.95 46.16 20.81
N ASN A 18 20.03 47.03 20.37
CA ASN A 18 19.11 46.73 19.28
C ASN A 18 19.79 46.74 17.89
N LEU A 19 20.87 47.52 17.72
CA LEU A 19 21.71 47.52 16.52
C LEU A 19 22.50 46.22 16.34
N ARG A 20 22.94 45.57 17.44
CA ARG A 20 23.77 44.35 17.42
C ARG A 20 23.08 43.12 16.82
N GLY A 21 21.76 42.96 17.00
CA GLY A 21 21.04 41.78 16.53
C GLY A 21 20.60 41.86 15.06
N GLN A 22 20.54 43.05 14.47
CA GLN A 22 19.89 43.29 13.17
C GLN A 22 20.57 44.38 12.33
N THR A 23 21.90 44.41 12.30
CA THR A 23 22.72 45.43 11.61
C THR A 23 22.33 45.62 10.14
N ASN A 24 21.96 44.55 9.43
CA ASN A 24 21.53 44.63 8.03
C ASN A 24 20.21 45.40 7.86
N ILE A 25 19.27 45.27 8.81
CA ILE A 25 17.99 45.98 8.78
C ILE A 25 18.23 47.47 9.06
N TRP A 26 19.11 47.80 9.99
CA TRP A 26 19.46 49.20 10.28
C TRP A 26 20.23 49.89 9.15
N ILE A 27 21.11 49.17 8.44
CA ILE A 27 21.73 49.65 7.20
C ILE A 27 20.66 49.91 6.13
N LEU A 28 19.69 49.00 5.98
CA LEU A 28 18.58 49.17 5.04
C LEU A 28 17.73 50.40 5.38
N VAL A 29 17.38 50.58 6.66
CA VAL A 29 16.63 51.75 7.16
C VAL A 29 17.41 53.05 6.92
N TRP A 30 18.72 53.04 7.14
CA TRP A 30 19.58 54.21 6.90
C TRP A 30 19.63 54.61 5.42
N VAL A 31 19.79 53.62 4.53
CA VAL A 31 19.78 53.86 3.08
C VAL A 31 18.40 54.32 2.61
N LEU A 32 17.32 53.73 3.12
CA LEU A 32 15.95 54.15 2.81
C LEU A 32 15.65 55.57 3.32
N LEU A 33 16.16 55.94 4.49
CA LEU A 33 16.01 57.30 5.03
C LEU A 33 16.76 58.31 4.16
N LEU A 34 18.01 58.02 3.80
CA LEU A 34 18.79 58.87 2.89
C LEU A 34 18.13 58.98 1.51
N LEU A 35 17.58 57.90 0.98
CA LEU A 35 16.89 57.89 -0.30
C LEU A 35 15.61 58.73 -0.25
N ASN A 36 14.83 58.63 0.82
CA ASN A 36 13.63 59.45 1.03
C ASN A 36 13.97 60.95 1.16
N VAL A 37 14.98 61.29 1.96
CA VAL A 37 15.45 62.68 2.11
C VAL A 37 15.99 63.22 0.78
N PHE A 38 16.73 62.41 0.03
CA PHE A 38 17.22 62.76 -1.31
C PHE A 38 16.07 63.04 -2.28
N THR A 39 15.03 62.19 -2.29
CA THR A 39 13.86 62.41 -3.13
C THR A 39 13.09 63.67 -2.75
N ILE A 40 12.96 63.99 -1.46
CA ILE A 40 12.33 65.24 -0.99
C ILE A 40 13.15 66.46 -1.43
N ILE A 41 14.47 66.38 -1.36
CA ILE A 41 15.37 67.46 -1.80
C ILE A 41 15.32 67.67 -3.31
N ILE A 42 15.23 66.61 -4.12
CA ILE A 42 15.05 66.71 -5.58
C ILE A 42 13.66 67.27 -5.94
N LEU A 43 12.65 67.01 -5.12
CA LEU A 43 11.30 67.54 -5.31
C LEU A 43 11.21 69.02 -4.96
N LEU A 44 11.96 69.47 -3.95
CA LEU A 44 11.99 70.86 -3.53
C LEU A 44 12.97 71.71 -4.36
N TRP A 45 14.12 71.15 -4.74
CA TRP A 45 15.20 71.79 -5.50
C TRP A 45 15.56 70.96 -6.74
N THR A 46 15.97 71.59 -7.84
CA THR A 46 16.35 70.88 -9.07
C THR A 46 17.53 69.93 -8.88
N PHE A 47 17.45 68.75 -9.51
CA PHE A 47 18.48 67.72 -9.48
C PHE A 47 19.88 68.24 -9.85
N SER A 48 20.88 67.91 -9.03
CA SER A 48 22.29 68.21 -9.31
C SER A 48 23.16 66.98 -9.01
N LEU A 49 24.12 66.70 -9.90
CA LEU A 49 25.10 65.62 -9.75
C LEU A 49 25.95 65.77 -8.47
N VAL A 50 26.16 67.00 -8.01
CA VAL A 50 26.88 67.28 -6.76
C VAL A 50 26.07 66.79 -5.55
N ILE A 51 24.74 66.97 -5.57
CA ILE A 51 23.86 66.53 -4.49
C ILE A 51 23.83 64.99 -4.43
N LEU A 52 23.75 64.33 -5.59
CA LEU A 52 23.85 62.86 -5.68
C LEU A 52 25.15 62.36 -5.04
N PHE A 53 26.29 62.98 -5.38
CA PHE A 53 27.60 62.57 -4.86
C PHE A 53 27.70 62.75 -3.33
N ILE A 54 27.16 63.84 -2.80
CA ILE A 54 27.11 64.09 -1.35
C ILE A 54 26.29 63.02 -0.63
N PHE A 55 25.11 62.66 -1.17
CA PHE A 55 24.26 61.62 -0.58
C PHE A 55 24.90 60.24 -0.64
N LEU A 56 25.66 59.94 -1.71
CA LEU A 56 26.40 58.69 -1.85
C LEU A 56 27.54 58.60 -0.82
N LEU A 57 28.25 59.71 -0.58
CA LEU A 57 29.26 59.82 0.47
C LEU A 57 28.66 59.66 1.86
N LEU A 58 27.52 60.30 2.13
CA LEU A 58 26.77 60.16 3.40
C LEU A 58 26.27 58.73 3.62
N ALA A 59 25.84 58.05 2.56
CA ALA A 59 25.46 56.63 2.63
C ALA A 59 26.67 55.78 3.02
N LEU A 60 27.81 55.95 2.36
CA LEU A 60 29.04 55.21 2.65
C LEU A 60 29.56 55.47 4.07
N VAL A 61 29.56 56.73 4.50
CA VAL A 61 29.97 57.12 5.87
C VAL A 61 29.01 56.53 6.89
N GLY A 62 27.70 56.65 6.70
CA GLY A 62 26.72 56.10 7.64
C GLY A 62 26.75 54.56 7.71
N ILE A 63 26.95 53.87 6.59
CA ILE A 63 27.20 52.41 6.58
C ILE A 63 28.47 52.09 7.36
N LYS A 64 29.55 52.85 7.17
CA LYS A 64 30.82 52.63 7.88
C LYS A 64 30.69 52.89 9.38
N VAL A 65 29.95 53.92 9.79
CA VAL A 65 29.67 54.23 11.20
C VAL A 65 28.76 53.19 11.83
N LEU A 66 27.69 52.77 11.16
CA LEU A 66 26.80 51.71 11.64
C LEU A 66 27.53 50.37 11.79
N LYS A 67 28.41 50.02 10.82
CA LYS A 67 29.30 48.86 10.94
C LYS A 67 30.32 49.02 12.05
N SER A 68 30.87 50.22 12.25
CA SER A 68 31.83 50.49 13.33
C SER A 68 31.19 50.50 14.72
N TRP A 69 29.91 50.86 14.84
CA TRP A 69 29.18 50.81 16.10
C TRP A 69 28.61 49.42 16.40
N ALA A 70 28.34 48.63 15.36
CA ALA A 70 28.16 47.18 15.50
C ALA A 70 29.47 46.51 15.95
N ASN A 71 30.62 46.97 15.43
CA ASN A 71 31.96 46.50 15.80
C ASN A 71 32.59 47.36 16.93
N VAL A 72 31.96 47.44 18.10
CA VAL A 72 32.75 47.54 19.35
C VAL A 72 33.30 46.14 19.52
N GLU A 73 34.57 45.94 19.16
CA GLU A 73 35.23 44.63 19.12
C GLU A 73 34.20 43.52 18.97
N ASP A 74 33.81 43.27 17.72
CA ASP A 74 33.93 41.86 17.32
C ASP A 74 35.37 41.53 17.76
N ILE A 75 35.49 41.01 18.97
CA ILE A 75 36.06 39.70 19.17
C ILE A 75 35.41 38.89 18.02
N GLN A 76 35.98 39.04 16.81
CA GLN A 76 36.59 37.93 16.15
C GLN A 76 37.29 37.21 17.30
N GLN A 77 36.50 36.39 17.99
CA GLN A 77 36.93 35.16 18.57
C GLN A 77 37.49 34.55 17.32
N GLU A 78 38.79 34.80 17.16
CA GLU A 78 39.66 34.04 16.34
C GLU A 78 39.09 32.64 16.42
N LEU A 79 38.86 32.06 15.25
CA LEU A 79 38.45 30.69 15.08
C LEU A 79 39.57 29.74 15.57
N VAL A 80 40.32 30.12 16.61
CA VAL A 80 40.99 29.25 17.53
C VAL A 80 39.89 28.74 18.45
N GLY A 81 39.05 27.84 17.93
CA GLY A 81 38.40 26.88 18.81
C GLY A 81 39.52 26.31 19.67
N SER A 82 39.41 26.46 21.00
CA SER A 82 40.43 25.93 21.90
C SER A 82 40.70 24.49 21.48
N LYS A 83 41.97 24.08 21.36
CA LYS A 83 42.31 22.71 20.97
C LYS A 83 41.52 21.69 21.81
N GLU A 84 41.28 22.04 23.07
CA GLU A 84 40.42 21.35 24.03
C GLU A 84 38.97 21.16 23.54
N ALA A 85 38.30 22.19 23.01
CA ALA A 85 36.97 22.06 22.42
C ALA A 85 36.96 21.16 21.18
N GLN A 86 38.02 21.22 20.35
CA GLN A 86 38.14 20.40 19.16
C GLN A 86 38.41 18.93 19.49
N GLU A 87 39.24 18.66 20.49
CA GLU A 87 39.56 17.30 20.98
C GLU A 87 38.34 16.65 21.65
N LEU A 88 37.61 17.39 22.50
CA LEU A 88 36.37 16.92 23.10
C LEU A 88 35.29 16.68 22.02
N MET A 89 35.20 17.56 21.02
CA MET A 89 34.27 17.39 19.90
C MET A 89 34.62 16.18 19.03
N GLN A 90 35.90 15.81 18.89
CA GLN A 90 36.29 14.57 18.20
C GLN A 90 35.80 13.33 18.96
N GLY A 91 35.92 13.32 20.30
CA GLY A 91 35.37 12.25 21.13
C GLY A 91 33.85 12.14 21.02
N VAL A 92 33.15 13.28 21.07
CA VAL A 92 31.69 13.34 20.88
C VAL A 92 31.28 12.89 19.47
N LYS A 93 32.03 13.27 18.42
CA LYS A 93 31.75 12.84 17.04
C LYS A 93 31.92 11.35 16.85
N HIS A 94 32.96 10.76 17.45
CA HIS A 94 33.19 9.32 17.33
C HIS A 94 32.05 8.52 17.95
N ILE A 95 31.66 8.86 19.19
CA ILE A 95 30.54 8.21 19.88
C ILE A 95 29.21 8.54 19.19
N GLY A 96 29.04 9.77 18.71
CA GLY A 96 27.86 10.18 17.95
C GLY A 96 27.71 9.41 16.63
N GLU A 97 28.80 9.10 15.93
CA GLU A 97 28.75 8.28 14.70
C GLU A 97 28.32 6.84 15.01
N GLU A 98 28.85 6.23 16.07
CA GLU A 98 28.43 4.90 16.50
C GLU A 98 26.96 4.87 16.90
N ILE A 99 26.50 5.84 17.69
CA ILE A 99 25.09 5.96 18.11
C ILE A 99 24.19 6.21 16.89
N PHE A 100 24.61 7.06 15.96
CA PHE A 100 23.86 7.33 14.74
C PHE A 100 23.67 6.07 13.90
N ASP A 101 24.75 5.35 13.61
CA ASP A 101 24.67 4.13 12.80
C ASP A 101 23.88 3.03 13.53
N GLN A 102 24.03 2.89 14.85
CA GLN A 102 23.26 1.94 15.65
C GLN A 102 21.76 2.25 15.65
N GLU A 103 21.35 3.48 15.96
CA GLU A 103 19.93 3.84 16.03
C GLU A 103 19.27 3.81 14.64
N VAL A 104 19.95 4.31 13.59
CA VAL A 104 19.43 4.21 12.21
C VAL A 104 19.26 2.74 11.81
N GLN A 105 20.23 1.85 12.10
CA GLN A 105 20.09 0.42 11.80
C GLN A 105 19.01 -0.26 12.63
N LYS A 106 18.90 0.06 13.92
CA LYS A 106 17.91 -0.49 14.86
C LYS A 106 16.49 -0.23 14.38
N PHE A 107 16.22 0.95 13.83
CA PHE A 107 14.92 1.32 13.27
C PHE A 107 14.72 0.83 11.83
N SER A 108 15.69 1.05 10.94
CA SER A 108 15.52 0.77 9.50
C SER A 108 15.54 -0.72 9.17
N ARG A 109 16.40 -1.52 9.80
CA ARG A 109 16.57 -2.94 9.49
C ARG A 109 15.32 -3.79 9.69
N PRO A 110 14.59 -3.72 10.82
CA PRO A 110 13.36 -4.51 10.99
C PRO A 110 12.29 -4.08 9.97
N LEU A 111 12.16 -2.79 9.70
CA LEU A 111 11.21 -2.27 8.72
C LEU A 111 11.51 -2.77 7.30
N VAL A 112 12.76 -2.63 6.86
CA VAL A 112 13.20 -3.08 5.53
C VAL A 112 13.06 -4.59 5.39
N ASN A 113 13.39 -5.36 6.43
CA ASN A 113 13.19 -6.81 6.43
C ASN A 113 11.71 -7.18 6.34
N SER A 114 10.84 -6.48 7.07
CA SER A 114 9.38 -6.70 7.01
C SER A 114 8.86 -6.44 5.60
N ILE A 115 9.22 -5.30 5.00
CA ILE A 115 8.79 -4.94 3.64
C ILE A 115 9.33 -5.95 2.62
N TYR A 116 10.60 -6.34 2.74
CA TYR A 116 11.20 -7.37 1.89
C TYR A 116 10.43 -8.69 1.96
N GLN A 117 10.11 -9.15 3.17
CA GLN A 117 9.35 -10.38 3.38
C GLN A 117 7.94 -10.28 2.79
N ASP A 118 7.22 -9.19 3.07
CA ASP A 118 5.85 -8.97 2.59
C ASP A 118 5.76 -8.94 1.07
N PHE A 119 6.71 -8.27 0.42
CA PHE A 119 6.76 -8.19 -1.03
C PHE A 119 7.24 -9.48 -1.68
N SER A 120 8.30 -10.10 -1.15
CA SER A 120 8.79 -11.39 -1.66
C SER A 120 7.70 -12.46 -1.61
N ARG A 121 6.92 -12.46 -0.53
CA ARG A 121 5.73 -13.32 -0.39
C ARG A 121 4.64 -12.95 -1.40
N SER A 122 4.34 -11.67 -1.57
CA SER A 122 3.37 -11.17 -2.56
C SER A 122 3.75 -11.58 -3.98
N LEU A 123 5.01 -11.39 -4.37
CA LEU A 123 5.54 -11.87 -5.64
C LEU A 123 5.37 -13.38 -5.78
N SER A 124 5.73 -14.16 -4.74
CA SER A 124 5.58 -15.61 -4.77
C SER A 124 4.15 -16.04 -5.07
N TRP A 125 3.13 -15.38 -4.49
CA TRP A 125 1.73 -15.68 -4.77
C TRP A 125 1.34 -15.43 -6.22
N LEU A 126 1.89 -14.39 -6.86
CA LEU A 126 1.68 -14.15 -8.30
C LEU A 126 2.28 -15.26 -9.19
N TRP A 127 3.26 -15.99 -8.68
CA TRP A 127 3.91 -17.09 -9.40
C TRP A 127 3.27 -18.47 -9.16
N GLU A 128 2.50 -18.66 -8.06
CA GLU A 128 1.92 -19.98 -7.70
C GLU A 128 1.08 -20.61 -8.83
N GLU A 129 0.20 -19.84 -9.46
CA GLU A 129 -0.63 -20.34 -10.57
C GLU A 129 0.17 -20.50 -11.88
N LYS A 130 1.24 -19.70 -12.03
CA LYS A 130 2.11 -19.74 -13.22
C LYS A 130 3.08 -20.90 -13.21
N ASP A 131 3.53 -21.34 -12.05
CA ASP A 131 4.47 -22.45 -11.93
C ASP A 131 3.85 -23.74 -12.52
N VAL A 132 2.55 -23.98 -12.30
CA VAL A 132 1.80 -25.10 -12.90
C VAL A 132 1.69 -24.95 -14.42
N PHE A 133 1.41 -23.75 -14.91
CA PHE A 133 1.32 -23.46 -16.34
C PHE A 133 2.67 -23.63 -17.06
N ILE A 134 3.77 -23.19 -16.43
CA ILE A 134 5.13 -23.36 -16.93
C ILE A 134 5.46 -24.86 -17.04
N GLU A 135 5.20 -25.64 -15.99
CA GLU A 135 5.48 -27.09 -15.99
C GLU A 135 4.73 -27.82 -17.11
N ARG A 136 3.44 -27.50 -17.32
CA ARG A 136 2.64 -28.07 -18.42
C ARG A 136 3.19 -27.69 -19.79
N THR A 137 3.63 -26.45 -19.96
CA THR A 137 4.23 -25.98 -21.22
C THR A 137 5.54 -26.70 -21.51
N GLU A 138 6.38 -26.92 -20.50
CA GLU A 138 7.63 -27.69 -20.62
C GLU A 138 7.36 -29.15 -21.01
N GLY A 139 6.36 -29.78 -20.38
CA GLY A 139 5.89 -31.10 -20.79
C GLY A 139 5.48 -31.14 -22.26
N MET A 140 4.74 -30.13 -22.71
CA MET A 140 4.30 -30.03 -24.10
C MET A 140 5.47 -29.83 -25.09
N ILE A 141 6.48 -29.03 -24.73
CA ILE A 141 7.70 -28.88 -25.54
C ILE A 141 8.35 -30.24 -25.82
N LEU A 142 8.46 -31.10 -24.80
CA LEU A 142 9.03 -32.44 -24.96
C LEU A 142 8.19 -33.30 -25.91
N GLU A 143 6.86 -33.21 -25.80
CA GLU A 143 5.95 -33.92 -26.70
C GLU A 143 6.08 -33.44 -28.15
N LEU A 144 6.15 -32.12 -28.38
CA LEU A 144 6.30 -31.55 -29.71
C LEU A 144 7.65 -31.90 -30.35
N LYS A 145 8.74 -31.93 -29.56
CA LYS A 145 10.08 -32.35 -30.02
C LYS A 145 10.13 -33.80 -30.49
N SER A 146 9.17 -34.64 -30.10
CA SER A 146 9.10 -36.04 -30.56
C SER A 146 8.48 -36.22 -31.95
N ILE A 147 7.71 -35.24 -32.44
CA ILE A 147 6.99 -35.30 -33.72
C ILE A 147 7.93 -35.48 -34.94
N PRO A 148 9.05 -34.73 -35.07
CA PRO A 148 9.94 -34.86 -36.22
C PRO A 148 10.53 -36.27 -36.39
N ALA A 149 10.74 -37.01 -35.29
CA ALA A 149 11.25 -38.37 -35.34
C ALA A 149 10.22 -39.38 -35.89
N LEU A 150 8.93 -39.03 -35.88
CA LEU A 150 7.83 -39.86 -36.36
C LEU A 150 7.45 -39.55 -37.81
N ILE A 151 7.94 -38.45 -38.38
CA ILE A 151 7.66 -38.04 -39.76
C ILE A 151 8.84 -38.43 -40.65
N VAL A 152 8.67 -39.48 -41.44
CA VAL A 152 9.62 -39.86 -42.50
C VAL A 152 9.06 -39.36 -43.83
N SER A 153 9.47 -38.17 -44.27
CA SER A 153 8.97 -37.60 -45.53
C SER A 153 10.03 -36.87 -46.34
N LEU A 154 10.05 -37.15 -47.65
CA LEU A 154 10.79 -36.39 -48.67
C LEU A 154 9.99 -35.16 -49.17
N ASN A 155 8.81 -34.88 -48.59
CA ASN A 155 7.98 -33.73 -48.95
C ASN A 155 8.58 -32.42 -48.40
N GLU A 156 8.90 -31.49 -49.29
CA GLU A 156 9.47 -30.18 -48.95
C GLU A 156 8.55 -29.33 -48.07
N GLU A 157 7.23 -29.47 -48.22
CA GLU A 157 6.23 -28.74 -47.43
C GLU A 157 6.17 -29.26 -45.99
N LYS A 158 6.15 -30.58 -45.78
CA LYS A 158 6.29 -31.19 -44.44
C LYS A 158 7.61 -30.81 -43.79
N GLY A 159 8.71 -30.79 -44.55
CA GLY A 159 10.01 -30.32 -44.08
C GLY A 159 9.99 -28.87 -43.59
N LYS A 160 9.31 -27.98 -44.32
CA LYS A 160 9.10 -26.57 -43.90
C LYS A 160 8.24 -26.46 -42.65
N LEU A 161 7.14 -27.22 -42.56
CA LEU A 161 6.27 -27.24 -41.38
C LEU A 161 7.01 -27.74 -40.13
N ILE A 162 7.81 -28.81 -40.25
CA ILE A 162 8.64 -29.32 -39.15
C ILE A 162 9.69 -28.29 -38.72
N LYS A 163 10.35 -27.62 -39.68
CA LYS A 163 11.31 -26.56 -39.36
C LYS A 163 10.65 -25.39 -38.62
N ASN A 164 9.47 -24.98 -39.06
CA ASN A 164 8.70 -23.91 -38.39
C ASN A 164 8.21 -24.34 -37.00
N LEU A 165 7.84 -25.61 -36.83
CA LEU A 165 7.48 -26.20 -35.54
C LEU A 165 8.68 -26.13 -34.57
N LEU A 166 9.86 -26.58 -35.01
CA LEU A 166 11.08 -26.54 -34.20
C LEU A 166 11.48 -25.11 -33.81
N ASN A 167 11.41 -24.16 -34.74
CA ASN A 167 11.66 -22.74 -34.45
C ASN A 167 10.70 -22.21 -33.39
N ASN A 168 9.40 -22.51 -33.51
CA ASN A 168 8.41 -22.08 -32.52
C ASN A 168 8.61 -22.75 -31.15
N ILE A 169 9.06 -24.02 -31.11
CA ILE A 169 9.46 -24.68 -29.86
C ILE A 169 10.65 -23.97 -29.20
N GLU A 170 11.64 -23.52 -29.98
CA GLU A 170 12.78 -22.75 -29.46
C GLU A 170 12.33 -21.39 -28.91
N ILE A 171 11.42 -20.71 -29.61
CA ILE A 171 10.81 -19.45 -29.14
C ILE A 171 10.11 -19.66 -27.78
N ILE A 172 9.22 -20.67 -27.68
CA ILE A 172 8.54 -20.99 -26.41
C ILE A 172 9.56 -21.33 -25.32
N SER A 173 10.60 -22.10 -25.64
CA SER A 173 11.65 -22.44 -24.67
C SER A 173 12.39 -21.20 -24.16
N SER A 174 12.67 -20.22 -25.04
CA SER A 174 13.26 -18.93 -24.65
C SER A 174 12.32 -18.15 -23.73
N LEU A 175 11.05 -18.01 -24.12
CA LEU A 175 10.05 -17.25 -23.35
C LEU A 175 9.81 -17.85 -21.96
N LEU A 176 9.82 -19.18 -21.84
CA LEU A 176 9.73 -19.84 -20.53
C LEU A 176 10.96 -19.57 -19.66
N ASN A 177 12.16 -19.56 -20.24
CA ASN A 177 13.37 -19.17 -19.51
C ASN A 177 13.30 -17.70 -19.08
N ASP A 178 12.83 -16.80 -19.94
CA ASP A 178 12.66 -15.39 -19.61
C ASP A 178 11.67 -15.21 -18.46
N LEU A 179 10.55 -15.93 -18.45
CA LEU A 179 9.60 -15.96 -17.32
C LEU A 179 10.25 -16.45 -16.02
N LYS A 180 11.02 -17.55 -16.07
CA LYS A 180 11.71 -18.11 -14.89
C LYS A 180 12.77 -17.14 -14.34
N ILE A 181 13.53 -16.49 -15.22
CA ILE A 181 14.58 -15.54 -14.84
C ILE A 181 13.96 -14.25 -14.29
N THR A 182 12.83 -13.78 -14.86
CA THR A 182 12.14 -12.56 -14.41
C THR A 182 11.87 -12.59 -12.92
N ARG A 183 11.41 -13.72 -12.35
CA ARG A 183 11.22 -13.88 -10.90
C ARG A 183 12.48 -13.52 -10.10
N GLY A 184 13.63 -14.04 -10.51
CA GLY A 184 14.91 -13.80 -9.84
C GLY A 184 15.44 -12.37 -10.03
N ILE A 185 15.20 -11.78 -11.21
CA ILE A 185 15.54 -10.38 -11.50
C ILE A 185 14.71 -9.45 -10.61
N SER A 186 13.40 -9.64 -10.54
CA SER A 186 12.50 -8.78 -9.76
C SER A 186 12.83 -8.77 -8.27
N LEU A 187 13.23 -9.91 -7.70
CA LEU A 187 13.68 -9.97 -6.30
C LEU A 187 14.99 -9.19 -6.10
N LYS A 188 15.95 -9.28 -7.04
CA LYS A 188 17.20 -8.51 -6.97
C LYS A 188 16.98 -7.01 -7.14
N GLU A 189 16.13 -6.61 -8.09
CA GLU A 189 15.71 -5.22 -8.30
C GLU A 189 15.09 -4.66 -7.00
N MET A 190 14.25 -5.46 -6.33
CA MET A 190 13.66 -5.09 -5.04
C MET A 190 14.71 -4.91 -3.93
N GLU A 191 15.67 -5.84 -3.81
CA GLU A 191 16.75 -5.72 -2.81
C GLU A 191 17.61 -4.49 -3.04
N GLN A 192 17.93 -4.19 -4.30
CA GLN A 192 18.69 -3.01 -4.66
C GLN A 192 17.89 -1.74 -4.33
N PHE A 193 16.62 -1.69 -4.72
CA PHE A 193 15.73 -0.58 -4.43
C PHE A 193 15.62 -0.30 -2.92
N LEU A 194 15.42 -1.34 -2.10
CA LEU A 194 15.34 -1.18 -0.65
C LEU A 194 16.65 -0.65 -0.05
N LYS A 195 17.80 -1.07 -0.59
CA LYS A 195 19.11 -0.54 -0.18
C LYS A 195 19.25 0.94 -0.53
N GLU A 196 18.86 1.34 -1.74
CA GLU A 196 18.88 2.73 -2.17
C GLU A 196 18.00 3.62 -1.27
N LYS A 197 16.79 3.15 -0.94
CA LYS A 197 15.90 3.85 0.00
C LYS A 197 16.47 3.94 1.41
N LEU A 198 17.15 2.90 1.90
CA LEU A 198 17.80 2.94 3.21
C LEU A 198 18.91 4.00 3.23
N GLU A 199 19.72 4.09 2.17
CA GLU A 199 20.74 5.13 2.03
C GLU A 199 20.13 6.54 1.93
N ASP A 200 18.99 6.69 1.24
CA ASP A 200 18.23 7.95 1.22
C ASP A 200 17.77 8.35 2.62
N LEU A 201 17.20 7.41 3.40
CA LEU A 201 16.81 7.67 4.79
C LEU A 201 18.01 8.09 5.62
N ARG A 202 19.14 7.36 5.51
CA ARG A 202 20.39 7.69 6.20
C ARG A 202 20.88 9.09 5.84
N SER A 203 20.86 9.43 4.55
CA SER A 203 21.22 10.76 4.02
C SER A 203 20.32 11.86 4.60
N THR A 204 19.01 11.65 4.68
CA THR A 204 18.10 12.64 5.28
C THR A 204 18.34 12.84 6.77
N MET A 205 18.84 11.82 7.47
CA MET A 205 19.17 11.87 8.91
C MET A 205 20.53 12.53 9.18
N LEU A 206 21.41 12.65 8.17
CA LEU A 206 22.69 13.37 8.31
C LEU A 206 22.50 14.82 8.77
N LYS A 207 21.42 15.47 8.35
CA LYS A 207 21.12 16.85 8.79
C LYS A 207 20.85 16.94 10.30
N GLU A 208 20.21 15.94 10.89
CA GLU A 208 19.97 15.88 12.34
C GLU A 208 21.28 15.67 13.10
N LYS A 209 22.17 14.84 12.54
CA LYS A 209 23.54 14.65 13.05
C LYS A 209 24.32 15.97 13.05
N ASP A 210 24.26 16.74 11.95
CA ASP A 210 24.96 18.03 11.84
C ASP A 210 24.40 19.08 12.81
N ILE A 211 23.07 19.13 13.00
CA ILE A 211 22.41 20.02 13.96
C ILE A 211 22.84 19.70 15.39
N PHE A 212 22.88 18.41 15.76
CA PHE A 212 23.33 18.00 17.08
C PHE A 212 24.79 18.37 17.32
N TYR A 213 25.67 18.14 16.33
CA TYR A 213 27.08 18.48 16.45
C TYR A 213 27.32 19.98 16.56
N ASP A 214 26.58 20.81 15.81
CA ASP A 214 26.64 22.27 15.93
C ASP A 214 26.14 22.75 17.30
N TYR A 215 25.07 22.15 17.83
CA TYR A 215 24.54 22.47 19.15
C TYR A 215 25.54 22.13 20.27
N VAL A 216 26.13 20.93 20.24
CA VAL A 216 27.13 20.50 21.23
C VAL A 216 28.37 21.38 21.17
N TYR A 217 28.84 21.72 19.96
CA TYR A 217 29.98 22.61 19.78
C TYR A 217 29.72 24.02 20.34
N LYS A 218 28.54 24.59 20.10
CA LYS A 218 28.14 25.88 20.67
C LYS A 218 28.05 25.86 22.20
N LEU A 219 27.55 24.76 22.78
CA LEU A 219 27.54 24.57 24.24
C LEU A 219 28.96 24.49 24.82
N LEU A 220 29.86 23.71 24.19
CA LEU A 220 31.26 23.61 24.61
C LEU A 220 31.93 24.99 24.60
N LEU A 221 31.76 25.76 23.52
CA LEU A 221 32.33 27.11 23.42
C LEU A 221 31.76 28.06 24.48
N ALA A 222 30.46 28.02 24.76
CA ALA A 222 29.84 28.85 25.78
C ALA A 222 30.35 28.52 27.19
N GLN A 223 30.56 27.23 27.50
CA GLN A 223 31.08 26.79 28.80
C GLN A 223 32.56 27.13 28.98
N ILE A 224 33.37 26.98 27.93
CA ILE A 224 34.78 27.37 27.95
C ILE A 224 34.91 28.89 28.13
N ARG A 225 34.07 29.68 27.45
CA ARG A 225 34.06 31.15 27.63
C ARG A 225 33.63 31.57 29.03
N ASN A 226 32.63 30.91 29.61
CA ASN A 226 32.19 31.17 30.98
C ASN A 226 33.27 30.81 32.02
N ARG A 227 34.10 29.80 31.74
CA ARG A 227 35.27 29.43 32.57
C ARG A 227 36.36 30.50 32.52
N GLU A 228 36.62 31.08 31.35
CA GLU A 228 37.60 32.17 31.17
C GLU A 228 37.15 33.48 31.85
N GLU A 229 35.83 33.72 31.97
CA GLU A 229 35.27 34.90 32.65
C GLU A 229 35.26 34.78 34.19
N ILE A 230 35.44 33.59 34.76
CA ILE A 230 35.40 33.31 36.21
C ILE A 230 36.80 32.91 36.69
N GLU A 231 37.66 33.90 36.91
CA GLU A 231 39.08 33.73 37.32
C GLU A 231 39.31 33.15 38.73
N ASN A 232 38.31 32.67 39.48
CA ASN A 232 38.45 32.48 40.94
C ASN A 232 37.85 31.23 41.59
N GLU A 233 37.59 30.13 40.87
CA GLU A 233 37.31 28.85 41.55
C GLU A 233 38.17 27.71 40.99
N GLU A 234 39.05 27.20 41.85
CA GLU A 234 39.73 25.92 41.69
C GLU A 234 38.67 24.79 41.57
N GLU A 235 38.92 23.85 40.64
CA GLU A 235 38.13 22.62 40.36
C GLU A 235 36.84 22.71 39.50
N PHE A 236 36.76 23.53 38.45
CA PHE A 236 35.82 23.23 37.36
C PHE A 236 36.42 22.20 36.37
N ASN A 237 36.03 20.93 36.51
CA ASN A 237 36.44 19.86 35.61
C ASN A 237 35.46 19.71 34.42
N LEU A 238 35.89 20.15 33.24
CA LEU A 238 35.10 20.10 32.01
C LEU A 238 34.68 18.67 31.64
N GLU A 239 35.50 17.66 31.96
CA GLU A 239 35.20 16.24 31.69
C GLU A 239 34.07 15.69 32.58
N GLU A 240 33.88 16.23 33.78
CA GLU A 240 32.83 15.80 34.71
C GLU A 240 31.48 16.45 34.39
N TYR A 241 31.50 17.70 33.93
CA TYR A 241 30.31 18.44 33.50
C TYR A 241 29.83 18.02 32.10
N PHE A 242 30.76 17.81 31.17
CA PHE A 242 30.49 17.38 29.80
C PHE A 242 30.58 15.84 29.68
N ASN A 243 29.65 15.15 30.35
CA ASN A 243 29.58 13.70 30.28
C ASN A 243 29.13 13.26 28.86
N VAL A 244 30.11 12.78 28.08
CA VAL A 244 29.92 12.35 26.69
C VAL A 244 28.85 11.26 26.56
N ASN A 245 28.70 10.40 27.57
CA ASN A 245 27.68 9.35 27.56
C ASN A 245 26.27 9.94 27.67
N LYS A 246 26.05 10.94 28.54
CA LYS A 246 24.75 11.62 28.67
C LYS A 246 24.38 12.39 27.39
N LEU A 247 25.36 12.97 26.71
CA LEU A 247 25.15 13.62 25.41
C LEU A 247 24.83 12.60 24.32
N GLY A 248 25.48 11.43 24.35
CA GLY A 248 25.13 10.29 23.52
C GLY A 248 23.69 9.83 23.73
N GLU A 249 23.24 9.69 24.97
CA GLU A 249 21.85 9.34 25.31
C GLU A 249 20.84 10.39 24.79
N GLN A 250 21.12 11.68 24.98
CA GLN A 250 20.28 12.75 24.44
C GLN A 250 20.24 12.76 22.91
N PHE A 251 21.36 12.43 22.27
CA PHE A 251 21.42 12.28 20.81
C PHE A 251 20.59 11.11 20.34
N ALA A 252 20.71 9.95 20.99
CA ALA A 252 19.92 8.75 20.68
C ALA A 252 18.41 9.03 20.80
N LEU A 253 17.97 9.68 21.87
CA LEU A 253 16.55 10.04 22.07
C LEU A 253 16.03 11.01 20.98
N ASN A 254 16.86 11.99 20.58
CA ASN A 254 16.49 12.91 19.51
C ASN A 254 16.42 12.22 18.14
N LEU A 255 17.36 11.30 17.87
CA LEU A 255 17.35 10.47 16.67
C LEU A 255 16.13 9.56 16.64
N GLU A 256 15.81 8.89 17.73
CA GLU A 256 14.63 8.02 17.87
C GLU A 256 13.35 8.79 17.53
N LYS A 257 13.12 9.94 18.15
CA LYS A 257 11.94 10.77 17.87
C LYS A 257 11.87 11.26 16.41
N SER A 258 13.01 11.63 15.83
CA SER A 258 13.08 12.05 14.43
C SER A 258 12.84 10.87 13.48
N LEU A 259 13.36 9.68 13.81
CA LEU A 259 13.13 8.45 13.07
C LEU A 259 11.65 8.08 13.12
N GLU A 260 11.02 8.01 14.30
CA GLU A 260 9.59 7.71 14.45
C GLU A 260 8.72 8.63 13.57
N THR A 261 9.00 9.92 13.56
CA THR A 261 8.25 10.91 12.75
C THR A 261 8.41 10.68 11.25
N ARG A 262 9.59 10.19 10.81
CA ARG A 262 9.91 9.96 9.39
C ARG A 262 9.59 8.54 8.92
N THR A 263 9.46 7.58 9.84
CA THR A 263 9.24 6.17 9.52
C THR A 263 7.94 5.94 8.78
N MET A 264 6.84 6.57 9.18
CA MET A 264 5.55 6.43 8.48
C MET A 264 5.64 6.92 7.03
N ALA A 265 6.20 8.12 6.83
CA ALA A 265 6.41 8.69 5.51
C ALA A 265 7.37 7.85 4.65
N PHE A 266 8.41 7.29 5.26
CA PHE A 266 9.35 6.39 4.60
C PHE A 266 8.68 5.08 4.17
N GLN A 267 7.89 4.48 5.05
CA GLN A 267 7.14 3.24 4.77
C GLN A 267 6.12 3.46 3.64
N ASP A 268 5.35 4.55 3.69
CA ASP A 268 4.36 4.87 2.65
C ASP A 268 5.02 5.18 1.30
N GLY A 269 6.19 5.84 1.31
CA GLY A 269 6.99 6.08 0.12
C GLY A 269 7.47 4.77 -0.53
N ILE A 270 8.02 3.84 0.27
CA ILE A 270 8.45 2.53 -0.24
C ILE A 270 7.26 1.77 -0.81
N ILE A 271 6.11 1.78 -0.14
CA ILE A 271 4.95 1.00 -0.58
C ILE A 271 4.41 1.48 -1.92
N ARG A 272 4.33 2.80 -2.13
CA ARG A 272 3.93 3.36 -3.42
C ARG A 272 4.86 2.91 -4.53
N ASP A 273 6.17 2.98 -4.29
CA ASP A 273 7.15 2.56 -5.29
C ASP A 273 7.12 1.03 -5.52
N MET A 274 6.73 0.24 -4.51
CA MET A 274 6.52 -1.22 -4.64
C MET A 274 5.27 -1.57 -5.47
N GLU A 275 4.23 -0.73 -5.44
CA GLU A 275 3.08 -0.87 -6.34
C GLU A 275 3.53 -0.77 -7.80
N ASP A 276 4.43 0.18 -8.11
CA ASP A 276 4.99 0.35 -9.45
C ASP A 276 5.87 -0.83 -9.87
N ILE A 277 6.74 -1.33 -8.99
CA ILE A 277 7.55 -2.54 -9.26
C ILE A 277 6.63 -3.73 -9.52
N SER A 278 5.57 -3.91 -8.73
CA SER A 278 4.62 -5.02 -8.93
C SER A 278 3.88 -4.91 -10.25
N ALA A 279 3.47 -3.69 -10.62
CA ALA A 279 2.83 -3.43 -11.90
C ALA A 279 3.77 -3.76 -13.08
N ASP A 280 5.05 -3.42 -12.99
CA ASP A 280 6.05 -3.76 -14.01
C ASP A 280 6.28 -5.28 -14.10
N VAL A 281 6.38 -5.97 -12.96
CA VAL A 281 6.49 -7.45 -12.94
C VAL A 281 5.30 -8.09 -13.63
N VAL A 282 4.09 -7.63 -13.31
CA VAL A 282 2.84 -8.14 -13.90
C VAL A 282 2.77 -7.79 -15.39
N GLY A 283 3.22 -6.62 -15.80
CA GLY A 283 3.31 -6.22 -17.21
C GLY A 283 4.26 -7.11 -18.00
N LYS A 284 5.47 -7.35 -17.49
CA LYS A 284 6.44 -8.29 -18.10
C LYS A 284 5.86 -9.70 -18.22
N MET A 285 5.21 -10.16 -17.17
CA MET A 285 4.46 -11.41 -17.09
C MET A 285 3.37 -11.52 -18.16
N GLN A 286 2.50 -10.52 -18.29
CA GLN A 286 1.41 -10.48 -19.27
C GLN A 286 1.96 -10.49 -20.70
N ASN A 287 3.01 -9.71 -20.96
CA ASN A 287 3.65 -9.67 -22.27
C ASN A 287 4.25 -11.02 -22.65
N CYS A 288 4.94 -11.70 -21.73
CA CYS A 288 5.47 -13.04 -21.98
C CYS A 288 4.35 -14.06 -22.22
N THR A 289 3.29 -14.04 -21.43
CA THR A 289 2.12 -14.92 -21.63
C THR A 289 1.44 -14.66 -22.98
N LEU A 290 1.31 -13.40 -23.40
CA LEU A 290 0.77 -13.04 -24.71
C LEU A 290 1.62 -13.62 -25.86
N GLN A 291 2.94 -13.52 -25.75
CA GLN A 291 3.84 -14.09 -26.74
C GLN A 291 3.74 -15.63 -26.79
N LEU A 292 3.65 -16.29 -25.63
CA LEU A 292 3.39 -17.73 -25.56
C LEU A 292 2.06 -18.11 -26.24
N MET A 293 0.98 -17.36 -25.97
CA MET A 293 -0.32 -17.58 -26.60
C MET A 293 -0.25 -17.48 -28.13
N ASN A 294 0.47 -16.49 -28.64
CA ASN A 294 0.69 -16.34 -30.09
C ASN A 294 1.46 -17.53 -30.66
N SER A 295 2.55 -17.96 -30.01
CA SER A 295 3.30 -19.15 -30.42
C SER A 295 2.46 -20.43 -30.35
N PHE A 296 1.60 -20.60 -29.35
CA PHE A 296 0.66 -21.73 -29.31
C PHE A 296 -0.33 -21.70 -30.47
N SER A 297 -0.86 -20.52 -30.83
CA SER A 297 -1.74 -20.37 -31.99
C SER A 297 -1.03 -20.75 -33.28
N GLU A 298 0.22 -20.34 -33.46
CA GLU A 298 1.03 -20.72 -34.62
C GLU A 298 1.32 -22.22 -34.66
N ILE A 299 1.70 -22.83 -33.52
CA ILE A 299 1.93 -24.27 -33.43
C ILE A 299 0.64 -25.04 -33.73
N HIS A 300 -0.51 -24.60 -33.22
CA HIS A 300 -1.79 -25.22 -33.52
C HIS A 300 -2.06 -25.24 -35.03
N GLN A 301 -1.82 -24.12 -35.72
CA GLN A 301 -1.96 -24.06 -37.19
C GLN A 301 -0.98 -24.98 -37.91
N ILE A 302 0.28 -25.05 -37.46
CA ILE A 302 1.30 -25.94 -38.03
C ILE A 302 0.90 -27.41 -37.83
N LEU A 303 0.48 -27.80 -36.63
CA LEU A 303 0.06 -29.15 -36.32
C LEU A 303 -1.20 -29.55 -37.10
N SER A 304 -2.17 -28.64 -37.25
CA SER A 304 -3.38 -28.89 -38.05
C SER A 304 -3.01 -29.17 -39.51
N ARG A 305 -2.14 -28.34 -40.11
CA ARG A 305 -1.64 -28.56 -41.48
C ARG A 305 -0.83 -29.84 -41.61
N LEU A 306 -0.01 -30.18 -40.62
CA LEU A 306 0.72 -31.45 -40.60
C LEU A 306 -0.23 -32.65 -40.54
N LEU A 307 -1.34 -32.53 -39.82
CA LEU A 307 -2.35 -33.57 -39.72
C LEU A 307 -3.08 -33.77 -41.06
N ASP A 308 -3.45 -32.69 -41.74
CA ASP A 308 -4.04 -32.72 -43.08
C ASP A 308 -3.09 -33.36 -44.10
N GLU A 309 -1.81 -32.94 -44.10
CA GLU A 309 -0.79 -33.48 -45.01
C GLU A 309 -0.42 -34.94 -44.70
N SER A 310 -0.68 -35.43 -43.48
CA SER A 310 -0.37 -36.79 -43.01
C SER A 310 -1.59 -37.71 -42.96
N GLU A 311 -2.74 -37.33 -43.54
CA GLU A 311 -4.01 -38.09 -43.47
C GLU A 311 -3.88 -39.57 -43.89
N ASN A 312 -2.93 -39.90 -44.76
CA ASN A 312 -2.67 -41.26 -45.27
C ASN A 312 -1.44 -41.96 -44.65
N GLU A 313 -0.85 -41.42 -43.59
CA GLU A 313 0.34 -41.96 -42.92
C GLU A 313 0.00 -42.85 -41.70
N ASP A 314 1.02 -43.26 -40.95
CA ASP A 314 0.89 -44.14 -39.79
C ASP A 314 -0.15 -43.62 -38.78
N GLN A 315 -1.05 -44.50 -38.34
CA GLN A 315 -2.09 -44.21 -37.36
C GLN A 315 -1.50 -43.70 -36.02
N MET A 316 -0.29 -44.15 -35.67
CA MET A 316 0.41 -43.68 -34.47
C MET A 316 0.82 -42.20 -34.58
N LEU A 317 1.27 -41.75 -35.76
CA LEU A 317 1.61 -40.36 -36.03
C LEU A 317 0.36 -39.48 -35.97
N LEU A 318 -0.73 -39.91 -36.61
CA LEU A 318 -2.01 -39.19 -36.61
C LEU A 318 -2.59 -39.02 -35.21
N GLN A 319 -2.56 -40.08 -34.38
CA GLN A 319 -2.96 -39.98 -32.98
C GLN A 319 -2.09 -38.98 -32.19
N ARG A 320 -0.77 -39.01 -32.43
CA ARG A 320 0.17 -38.12 -31.74
C ARG A 320 -0.03 -36.65 -32.13
N LEU A 321 -0.19 -36.36 -33.41
CA LEU A 321 -0.48 -35.01 -33.92
C LEU A 321 -1.80 -34.49 -33.36
N ASN A 322 -2.85 -35.31 -33.36
CA ASN A 322 -4.16 -34.93 -32.84
C ASN A 322 -4.12 -34.64 -31.32
N GLN A 323 -3.44 -35.50 -30.54
CA GLN A 323 -3.22 -35.24 -29.12
C GLN A 323 -2.47 -33.93 -28.87
N CYS A 324 -1.45 -33.64 -29.69
CA CYS A 324 -0.70 -32.39 -29.58
C CYS A 324 -1.55 -31.16 -29.94
N CYS A 325 -2.40 -31.24 -30.97
CA CYS A 325 -3.35 -30.18 -31.31
C CYS A 325 -4.27 -29.85 -30.13
N ILE A 326 -4.89 -30.86 -29.51
CA ILE A 326 -5.81 -30.66 -28.38
C ILE A 326 -5.08 -30.03 -27.19
N LYS A 327 -3.88 -30.53 -26.86
CA LYS A 327 -3.08 -30.00 -25.74
C LYS A 327 -2.63 -28.57 -25.97
N ILE A 328 -2.21 -28.22 -27.19
CA ILE A 328 -1.81 -26.84 -27.54
C ILE A 328 -3.00 -25.89 -27.54
N ALA A 329 -4.17 -26.33 -28.03
CA ALA A 329 -5.40 -25.54 -27.93
C ALA A 329 -5.73 -25.24 -26.46
N LYS A 330 -5.64 -26.25 -25.59
CA LYS A 330 -5.84 -26.07 -24.15
C LYS A 330 -4.81 -25.12 -23.52
N LEU A 331 -3.53 -25.22 -23.88
CA LEU A 331 -2.49 -24.30 -23.39
C LEU A 331 -2.69 -22.86 -23.88
N LYS A 332 -3.24 -22.68 -25.08
CA LYS A 332 -3.64 -21.37 -25.59
C LYS A 332 -4.77 -20.79 -24.74
N ASP A 333 -5.82 -21.58 -24.46
CA ASP A 333 -6.92 -21.15 -23.60
C ASP A 333 -6.40 -20.83 -22.18
N GLU A 334 -5.54 -21.69 -21.60
CA GLU A 334 -4.87 -21.42 -20.31
C GLU A 334 -3.99 -20.15 -20.33
N ALA A 335 -3.39 -19.79 -21.47
CA ALA A 335 -2.61 -18.56 -21.60
C ALA A 335 -3.51 -17.30 -21.65
N GLU A 336 -4.62 -17.37 -22.38
CA GLU A 336 -5.65 -16.32 -22.39
C GLU A 336 -6.26 -16.13 -20.99
N GLU A 337 -6.52 -17.23 -20.30
CA GLU A 337 -6.93 -17.27 -18.89
C GLU A 337 -5.92 -16.54 -18.00
N VAL A 338 -4.64 -16.94 -18.01
CA VAL A 338 -3.59 -16.29 -17.22
C VAL A 338 -3.50 -14.79 -17.52
N MET A 339 -3.70 -14.36 -18.76
CA MET A 339 -3.73 -12.94 -19.09
C MET A 339 -4.91 -12.19 -18.46
N LEU A 340 -6.10 -12.81 -18.41
CA LEU A 340 -7.32 -12.23 -17.84
C LEU A 340 -7.31 -12.22 -16.30
N THR A 341 -6.69 -13.22 -15.66
CA THR A 341 -6.61 -13.32 -14.19
C THR A 341 -5.58 -12.38 -13.57
N LEU A 342 -4.71 -11.74 -14.36
CA LEU A 342 -3.63 -10.86 -13.87
C LEU A 342 -4.10 -9.45 -13.43
N ALA A 343 -5.30 -9.36 -12.84
CA ALA A 343 -5.62 -8.28 -11.90
C ALA A 343 -4.88 -8.57 -10.59
N TRP A 344 -3.56 -8.35 -10.59
CA TRP A 344 -2.66 -8.70 -9.49
C TRP A 344 -3.12 -8.14 -8.13
N GLN A 345 -3.77 -6.98 -8.13
CA GLN A 345 -4.35 -6.38 -6.93
C GLN A 345 -5.40 -7.28 -6.29
N ASP A 346 -6.30 -7.88 -7.09
CA ASP A 346 -7.35 -8.76 -6.57
C ASP A 346 -6.74 -10.04 -5.99
N ILE A 347 -5.76 -10.64 -6.68
CA ILE A 347 -5.06 -11.85 -6.19
C ILE A 347 -4.36 -11.57 -4.86
N LEU A 348 -3.61 -10.45 -4.78
CA LEU A 348 -2.86 -10.10 -3.58
C LEU A 348 -3.80 -9.73 -2.42
N VAL A 349 -4.89 -9.01 -2.69
CA VAL A 349 -5.90 -8.66 -1.66
C VAL A 349 -6.53 -9.92 -1.07
N GLU A 350 -6.91 -10.91 -1.88
CA GLU A 350 -7.49 -12.15 -1.36
C GLU A 350 -6.50 -13.00 -0.56
N LYS A 351 -5.24 -13.09 -1.02
CA LYS A 351 -4.20 -13.79 -0.26
C LYS A 351 -3.89 -13.09 1.06
N ARG A 352 -3.86 -11.75 1.05
CA ARG A 352 -3.65 -10.93 2.24
C ARG A 352 -4.83 -11.00 3.21
N TRP A 353 -6.05 -11.08 2.69
CA TRP A 353 -7.25 -11.30 3.50
C TRP A 353 -7.10 -12.53 4.39
N GLY A 354 -6.66 -13.66 3.83
CA GLY A 354 -6.43 -14.88 4.61
C GLY A 354 -5.37 -14.74 5.72
N GLU A 355 -4.40 -13.82 5.58
CA GLU A 355 -3.46 -13.52 6.67
C GLU A 355 -4.08 -12.64 7.75
N ILE A 356 -4.81 -11.61 7.34
CA ILE A 356 -5.51 -10.68 8.25
C ILE A 356 -6.55 -11.45 9.06
N GLU A 357 -7.27 -12.41 8.45
CA GLU A 357 -8.21 -13.28 9.15
C GLU A 357 -7.56 -13.99 10.35
N ASN A 358 -6.32 -14.50 10.19
CA ASN A 358 -5.58 -15.12 11.30
C ASN A 358 -5.22 -14.12 12.41
N GLN A 359 -4.95 -12.86 12.07
CA GLN A 359 -4.70 -11.82 13.07
C GLN A 359 -5.99 -11.44 13.81
N LEU A 360 -7.12 -11.33 13.09
CA LEU A 360 -8.44 -11.07 13.66
C LEU A 360 -8.85 -12.18 14.63
N LEU A 361 -8.50 -13.45 14.34
CA LEU A 361 -8.70 -14.57 15.28
C LEU A 361 -7.93 -14.36 16.59
N ALA A 362 -6.68 -13.90 16.54
CA ALA A 362 -5.90 -13.62 17.75
C ALA A 362 -6.51 -12.47 18.57
N ILE A 363 -7.01 -11.42 17.91
CA ILE A 363 -7.72 -10.31 18.56
C ILE A 363 -9.00 -10.84 19.23
N ARG A 364 -9.77 -11.68 18.54
CA ARG A 364 -10.99 -12.32 19.08
C ARG A 364 -10.70 -13.15 20.33
N GLU A 365 -9.62 -13.93 20.32
CA GLU A 365 -9.21 -14.72 21.49
C GLU A 365 -8.84 -13.82 22.67
N GLN A 366 -8.08 -12.74 22.44
CA GLN A 366 -7.73 -11.78 23.48
C GLN A 366 -8.96 -11.06 24.05
N VAL A 367 -9.90 -10.65 23.20
CA VAL A 367 -11.15 -10.01 23.65
C VAL A 367 -11.97 -10.98 24.50
N ASN A 368 -12.17 -12.21 24.04
CA ASN A 368 -12.95 -13.22 24.76
C ASN A 368 -12.34 -13.62 26.10
N GLN A 369 -11.03 -13.49 26.29
CA GLN A 369 -10.38 -13.71 27.59
C GLN A 369 -10.63 -12.58 28.60
N ASN A 370 -10.99 -11.38 28.13
CA ASN A 370 -11.12 -10.16 28.93
C ASN A 370 -12.59 -9.73 29.14
N VAL A 371 -13.56 -10.48 28.62
CA VAL A 371 -14.99 -10.15 28.66
C VAL A 371 -15.76 -11.19 29.47
N GLU A 372 -16.67 -10.72 30.32
CA GLU A 372 -17.55 -11.56 31.13
C GLU A 372 -18.65 -12.22 30.29
N GLU A 373 -19.07 -13.43 30.69
CA GLU A 373 -20.06 -14.24 29.95
C GLU A 373 -21.42 -13.54 29.82
N ASP A 374 -21.82 -12.73 30.81
CA ASP A 374 -23.06 -11.95 30.82
C ASP A 374 -23.14 -10.95 29.65
N VAL A 375 -22.01 -10.37 29.25
CA VAL A 375 -21.93 -9.44 28.10
C VAL A 375 -22.14 -10.21 26.79
N ILE A 376 -21.61 -11.42 26.70
CA ILE A 376 -21.78 -12.29 25.54
C ILE A 376 -23.26 -12.71 25.42
N GLU A 377 -23.92 -13.01 26.54
CA GLU A 377 -25.34 -13.34 26.55
C GLU A 377 -26.23 -12.17 26.12
N TYR A 378 -25.93 -10.95 26.59
CA TYR A 378 -26.61 -9.74 26.15
C TYR A 378 -26.55 -9.56 24.62
N ILE A 379 -25.37 -9.75 24.02
CA ILE A 379 -25.18 -9.63 22.57
C ILE A 379 -25.95 -10.70 21.79
N LYS A 380 -25.98 -11.93 22.30
CA LYS A 380 -26.78 -13.01 21.68
C LYS A 380 -28.26 -12.66 21.63
N ASN A 381 -28.79 -12.10 22.72
CA ASN A 381 -30.19 -11.67 22.78
C ASN A 381 -30.46 -10.52 21.81
N PHE A 382 -29.57 -9.52 21.77
CA PHE A 382 -29.66 -8.43 20.80
C PHE A 382 -29.68 -8.93 19.34
N LEU A 383 -28.77 -9.84 18.97
CA LEU A 383 -28.72 -10.40 17.62
C LEU A 383 -29.95 -11.25 17.29
N ALA A 384 -30.54 -11.94 18.28
CA ALA A 384 -31.78 -12.70 18.09
C ALA A 384 -33.01 -11.80 17.87
N GLU A 385 -33.00 -10.57 18.42
CA GLU A 385 -34.03 -9.56 18.14
C GLU A 385 -33.89 -8.97 16.73
N GLU A 386 -32.65 -8.68 16.30
CA GLU A 386 -32.36 -8.10 14.98
C GLU A 386 -32.50 -9.10 13.83
N ILE A 387 -32.18 -10.38 14.07
CA ILE A 387 -32.23 -11.45 13.06
C ILE A 387 -33.18 -12.55 13.59
N PRO A 388 -34.46 -12.57 13.16
CA PRO A 388 -35.46 -13.48 13.71
C PRO A 388 -35.11 -14.97 13.62
N SER A 389 -34.31 -15.37 12.62
CA SER A 389 -33.87 -16.77 12.44
C SER A 389 -32.61 -17.14 13.23
N PHE A 390 -31.93 -16.18 13.87
CA PHE A 390 -30.61 -16.40 14.48
C PHE A 390 -30.65 -17.35 15.68
N GLY A 391 -31.65 -17.21 16.56
CA GLY A 391 -31.77 -18.02 17.76
C GLY A 391 -31.87 -19.53 17.48
N ALA A 392 -32.52 -19.92 16.37
CA ALA A 392 -32.61 -21.32 15.95
C ALA A 392 -31.25 -21.87 15.48
N GLU A 393 -30.44 -21.02 14.82
CA GLU A 393 -29.13 -21.42 14.30
C GLU A 393 -28.07 -21.58 15.39
N MET A 394 -28.19 -20.86 16.51
CA MET A 394 -27.34 -21.04 17.68
C MET A 394 -27.43 -22.45 18.29
N GLN A 395 -28.60 -23.09 18.17
CA GLN A 395 -28.85 -24.42 18.75
C GLN A 395 -28.35 -25.55 17.84
N ASN A 396 -28.06 -25.25 16.57
CA ASN A 396 -27.60 -26.22 15.61
C ASN A 396 -26.06 -26.36 15.67
N ARG A 397 -25.56 -27.54 16.07
CA ARG A 397 -24.12 -27.81 16.18
C ARG A 397 -23.34 -27.55 14.89
N ASP A 398 -23.96 -27.77 13.74
CA ASP A 398 -23.32 -27.56 12.44
C ASP A 398 -23.25 -26.08 12.04
N LYS A 399 -23.94 -25.19 12.76
CA LYS A 399 -24.03 -23.75 12.47
C LYS A 399 -23.58 -22.86 13.63
N ALA A 400 -23.20 -23.47 14.76
CA ALA A 400 -22.64 -22.80 15.92
C ALA A 400 -21.39 -21.96 15.59
N VAL A 401 -20.59 -22.37 14.60
CA VAL A 401 -19.40 -21.63 14.14
C VAL A 401 -19.78 -20.25 13.60
N PHE A 402 -20.79 -20.19 12.73
CA PHE A 402 -21.29 -18.92 12.19
C PHE A 402 -21.88 -18.04 13.29
N ALA A 403 -22.72 -18.63 14.15
CA ALA A 403 -23.37 -17.87 15.22
C ALA A 403 -22.34 -17.26 16.18
N LYS A 404 -21.29 -18.02 16.50
CA LYS A 404 -20.16 -17.52 17.30
C LYS A 404 -19.43 -16.38 16.60
N ALA A 405 -19.09 -16.52 15.31
CA ALA A 405 -18.40 -15.49 14.55
C ALA A 405 -19.18 -14.16 14.51
N LEU A 406 -20.51 -14.21 14.36
CA LEU A 406 -21.35 -13.02 14.37
C LEU A 406 -21.42 -12.36 15.76
N VAL A 407 -21.53 -13.16 16.83
CA VAL A 407 -21.50 -12.66 18.21
C VAL A 407 -20.15 -12.01 18.53
N ASP A 408 -19.05 -12.64 18.13
CA ASP A 408 -17.70 -12.12 18.34
C ASP A 408 -17.49 -10.80 17.57
N ALA A 409 -17.99 -10.69 16.33
CA ALA A 409 -17.92 -9.46 15.55
C ALA A 409 -18.72 -8.31 16.20
N GLU A 410 -19.95 -8.59 16.63
CA GLU A 410 -20.80 -7.61 17.31
C GLU A 410 -20.21 -7.19 18.68
N LEU A 411 -19.63 -8.13 19.43
CA LEU A 411 -18.93 -7.83 20.68
C LEU A 411 -17.80 -6.83 20.47
N ILE A 412 -16.97 -7.06 19.46
CA ILE A 412 -15.80 -6.23 19.20
C ILE A 412 -16.22 -4.85 18.69
N TYR A 413 -17.29 -4.77 17.89
CA TYR A 413 -17.91 -3.49 17.51
C TYR A 413 -18.41 -2.69 18.72
N GLN A 414 -19.13 -3.33 19.66
CA GLN A 414 -19.67 -2.66 20.84
C GLN A 414 -18.57 -2.21 21.81
N LEU A 415 -17.51 -3.01 21.97
CA LEU A 415 -16.35 -2.64 22.79
C LEU A 415 -15.56 -1.48 22.19
N TYR A 416 -15.35 -1.49 20.87
CA TYR A 416 -14.72 -0.39 20.14
C TYR A 416 -15.53 0.90 20.28
N SER A 417 -16.83 0.86 19.99
CA SER A 417 -17.74 2.01 20.10
C SER A 417 -17.82 2.55 21.54
N GLY A 418 -17.63 1.68 22.53
CA GLY A 418 -17.56 2.02 23.94
C GLY A 418 -16.17 2.46 24.45
N ASN A 419 -15.17 2.58 23.57
CA ASN A 419 -13.76 2.86 23.91
C ASN A 419 -13.18 1.92 24.99
N LYS A 420 -13.55 0.64 24.94
CA LYS A 420 -13.05 -0.41 25.85
C LYS A 420 -12.02 -1.28 25.13
N LEU A 421 -11.02 -1.76 25.88
CA LEU A 421 -9.92 -2.60 25.37
C LEU A 421 -9.12 -1.95 24.21
N SER A 422 -8.87 -0.63 24.26
CA SER A 422 -8.12 0.10 23.21
C SER A 422 -6.68 -0.40 23.00
N GLU A 423 -6.12 -1.10 23.99
CA GLU A 423 -4.80 -1.76 23.85
C GLU A 423 -4.83 -2.95 22.88
N VAL A 424 -6.00 -3.60 22.76
CA VAL A 424 -6.28 -4.77 21.91
C VAL A 424 -6.95 -4.33 20.61
N ILE A 425 -8.02 -3.54 20.69
CA ILE A 425 -8.76 -3.02 19.54
C ILE A 425 -8.25 -1.61 19.23
N ARG A 426 -7.18 -1.55 18.43
CA ARG A 426 -6.44 -0.29 18.18
C ARG A 426 -7.10 0.62 17.16
N ASP A 427 -7.86 0.07 16.22
CA ASP A 427 -8.46 0.79 15.10
C ASP A 427 -9.80 0.17 14.69
N GLY A 428 -10.68 0.99 14.11
CA GLY A 428 -12.03 0.60 13.69
C GLY A 428 -12.06 -0.29 12.44
N SER A 429 -10.95 -0.46 11.73
CA SER A 429 -10.80 -1.44 10.66
C SER A 429 -10.91 -2.89 11.17
N TYR A 430 -10.52 -3.18 12.42
CA TYR A 430 -10.67 -4.51 13.00
C TYR A 430 -12.14 -4.94 13.14
N PRO A 431 -13.00 -4.21 13.88
CA PRO A 431 -14.41 -4.57 13.96
C PRO A 431 -15.08 -4.58 12.58
N LEU A 432 -14.70 -3.66 11.68
CA LEU A 432 -15.21 -3.63 10.30
C LEU A 432 -14.93 -4.96 9.58
N LEU A 433 -13.68 -5.42 9.60
CA LEU A 433 -13.30 -6.64 8.89
C LEU A 433 -13.86 -7.91 9.54
N MET A 434 -14.12 -7.91 10.85
CA MET A 434 -14.70 -9.07 11.54
C MET A 434 -16.13 -9.41 11.11
N PHE A 435 -16.88 -8.45 10.58
CA PHE A 435 -18.23 -8.71 10.05
C PHE A 435 -18.24 -9.48 8.71
N ILE A 436 -17.08 -9.69 8.08
CA ILE A 436 -16.99 -10.40 6.80
C ILE A 436 -17.12 -11.91 6.99
N GLU A 437 -16.41 -12.48 7.97
CA GLU A 437 -16.39 -13.92 8.27
C GLU A 437 -17.78 -14.56 8.41
N PRO A 438 -18.73 -14.00 9.21
CA PRO A 438 -20.06 -14.60 9.33
C PRO A 438 -20.82 -14.62 7.99
N VAL A 439 -20.66 -13.59 7.16
CA VAL A 439 -21.30 -13.52 5.84
C VAL A 439 -20.65 -14.50 4.86
N ASP A 440 -19.30 -14.56 4.82
CA ASP A 440 -18.55 -15.49 3.98
C ASP A 440 -18.91 -16.95 4.30
N TYR A 441 -19.07 -17.28 5.59
CA TYR A 441 -19.50 -18.62 6.01
C TYR A 441 -20.88 -18.97 5.44
N LEU A 442 -21.87 -18.08 5.58
CA LEU A 442 -23.23 -18.33 5.08
C LEU A 442 -23.28 -18.40 3.56
N VAL A 443 -22.57 -17.51 2.88
CA VAL A 443 -22.45 -17.48 1.41
C VAL A 443 -21.90 -18.81 0.88
N ARG A 444 -20.77 -19.29 1.43
CA ARG A 444 -20.15 -20.56 0.99
C ARG A 444 -21.04 -21.78 1.21
N ARG A 445 -21.96 -21.70 2.17
CA ARG A 445 -22.90 -22.78 2.51
C ARG A 445 -24.17 -22.73 1.65
N ASN A 446 -24.75 -21.54 1.49
CA ASN A 446 -26.09 -21.35 0.95
C ASN A 446 -26.10 -21.04 -0.55
N ILE A 447 -25.03 -20.49 -1.09
CA ILE A 447 -24.93 -20.14 -2.52
C ILE A 447 -24.11 -21.22 -3.23
N ARG A 448 -24.70 -21.81 -4.28
CA ARG A 448 -24.03 -22.75 -5.17
C ARG A 448 -24.42 -22.45 -6.61
N VAL A 449 -23.40 -22.25 -7.45
CA VAL A 449 -23.60 -22.12 -8.89
C VAL A 449 -23.93 -23.50 -9.45
N THR A 450 -25.07 -23.62 -10.12
CA THR A 450 -25.44 -24.84 -10.83
C THR A 450 -24.52 -25.05 -12.03
N GLN A 451 -24.40 -26.28 -12.52
CA GLN A 451 -23.64 -26.55 -13.75
C GLN A 451 -24.22 -25.80 -14.96
N GLU A 452 -25.54 -25.61 -14.95
CA GLU A 452 -26.27 -24.80 -15.93
C GLU A 452 -25.88 -23.33 -15.84
N GLY A 453 -25.83 -22.74 -14.63
CA GLY A 453 -25.34 -21.38 -14.41
C GLY A 453 -23.88 -21.19 -14.85
N LEU A 454 -22.99 -22.17 -14.59
CA LEU A 454 -21.60 -22.15 -15.06
C LEU A 454 -21.50 -22.19 -16.60
N ASN A 455 -22.33 -22.99 -17.26
CA ASN A 455 -22.37 -23.07 -18.72
C ASN A 455 -22.95 -21.80 -19.33
N ARG A 456 -24.03 -21.27 -18.73
CA ARG A 456 -24.66 -20.03 -19.17
C ARG A 456 -23.69 -18.87 -19.08
N ARG A 457 -22.98 -18.72 -17.96
CA ARG A 457 -21.91 -17.74 -17.79
C ARG A 457 -20.92 -17.74 -18.96
N ARG A 458 -20.43 -18.92 -19.36
CA ARG A 458 -19.48 -19.08 -20.49
C ARG A 458 -20.08 -18.68 -21.84
N SER A 459 -21.40 -18.70 -21.97
CA SER A 459 -22.11 -18.32 -23.19
C SER A 459 -22.51 -16.84 -23.25
N ILE A 460 -22.33 -16.08 -22.16
CA ILE A 460 -22.68 -14.65 -22.11
C ILE A 460 -21.63 -13.86 -22.91
N ASP A 461 -22.01 -13.40 -24.10
CA ASP A 461 -21.27 -12.38 -24.85
C ASP A 461 -21.84 -10.99 -24.57
N LEU A 462 -21.17 -10.26 -23.67
CA LEU A 462 -21.56 -8.91 -23.28
C LEU A 462 -21.52 -7.89 -24.43
N ARG A 463 -20.90 -8.21 -25.58
CA ARG A 463 -20.89 -7.32 -26.76
C ARG A 463 -22.25 -7.27 -27.48
N ASN A 464 -23.10 -8.28 -27.29
CA ASN A 464 -24.37 -8.43 -28.02
C ASN A 464 -25.61 -8.19 -27.14
N VAL A 465 -25.49 -8.22 -25.80
CA VAL A 465 -26.65 -8.24 -24.86
C VAL A 465 -26.46 -7.25 -23.68
N SER A 466 -25.59 -6.24 -23.81
CA SER A 466 -25.26 -5.29 -22.73
C SER A 466 -26.49 -4.59 -22.13
N ASP A 467 -27.43 -4.16 -22.97
CA ASP A 467 -28.58 -3.32 -22.55
C ASP A 467 -29.58 -4.03 -21.63
N GLU A 468 -29.71 -5.36 -21.72
CA GLU A 468 -30.63 -6.13 -20.88
C GLU A 468 -30.04 -6.34 -19.48
N TYR A 469 -28.77 -6.72 -19.41
CA TYR A 469 -28.06 -6.90 -18.15
C TYR A 469 -27.84 -5.58 -17.42
N GLU A 470 -27.65 -4.48 -18.14
CA GLU A 470 -27.54 -3.14 -17.56
C GLU A 470 -28.84 -2.72 -16.85
N LYS A 471 -30.01 -2.99 -17.46
CA LYS A 471 -31.32 -2.75 -16.82
C LYS A 471 -31.52 -3.60 -15.56
N LEU A 472 -31.05 -4.85 -15.56
CA LEU A 472 -31.12 -5.71 -14.39
C LEU A 472 -30.17 -5.24 -13.28
N PHE A 473 -28.97 -4.79 -13.63
CA PHE A 473 -28.06 -4.19 -12.67
C PHE A 473 -28.60 -2.87 -12.10
N GLN A 474 -29.34 -2.10 -12.90
CA GLN A 474 -30.04 -0.91 -12.40
C GLN A 474 -31.06 -1.26 -11.32
N ARG A 475 -31.75 -2.42 -11.40
CA ARG A 475 -32.62 -2.89 -10.31
C ARG A 475 -31.84 -3.23 -9.03
N VAL A 476 -30.60 -3.71 -9.13
CA VAL A 476 -29.71 -3.88 -7.96
C VAL A 476 -29.43 -2.53 -7.31
N ILE A 477 -29.11 -1.51 -8.11
CA ILE A 477 -28.87 -0.14 -7.63
C ILE A 477 -30.13 0.43 -6.96
N GLU A 478 -31.31 0.29 -7.58
CA GLU A 478 -32.59 0.76 -7.04
C GLU A 478 -32.95 0.08 -5.73
N ALA A 479 -32.75 -1.23 -5.63
CA ALA A 479 -32.98 -1.98 -4.40
C ALA A 479 -32.07 -1.50 -3.26
N LEU A 480 -30.79 -1.23 -3.55
CA LEU A 480 -29.83 -0.69 -2.60
C LEU A 480 -30.19 0.75 -2.18
N GLU A 481 -30.52 1.61 -3.15
CA GLU A 481 -30.90 3.00 -2.92
C GLU A 481 -32.15 3.13 -2.04
N SER A 482 -33.11 2.22 -2.18
CA SER A 482 -34.34 2.20 -1.38
C SER A 482 -34.10 1.99 0.12
N GLN A 483 -33.00 1.34 0.49
CA GLN A 483 -32.65 1.05 1.88
C GLN A 483 -31.60 2.05 2.42
N ASN A 484 -30.54 2.29 1.65
CA ASN A 484 -29.51 3.26 2.00
C ASN A 484 -28.80 3.78 0.74
N ARG A 485 -29.08 5.04 0.40
CA ARG A 485 -28.55 5.73 -0.78
C ARG A 485 -27.03 5.86 -0.78
N GLU A 486 -26.39 5.97 0.39
CA GLU A 486 -24.95 6.17 0.48
C GLU A 486 -24.16 4.91 0.07
N LEU A 487 -24.78 3.73 0.12
CA LEU A 487 -24.13 2.48 -0.30
C LEU A 487 -23.93 2.39 -1.82
N VAL A 488 -24.72 3.12 -2.60
CA VAL A 488 -24.68 3.08 -4.08
C VAL A 488 -23.32 3.51 -4.61
N GLN A 489 -22.61 4.41 -3.92
CA GLN A 489 -21.31 4.91 -4.34
C GLN A 489 -20.25 3.79 -4.48
N TYR A 490 -20.40 2.70 -3.74
CA TYR A 490 -19.46 1.58 -3.77
C TYR A 490 -19.66 0.63 -4.97
N ILE A 491 -20.83 0.65 -5.62
CA ILE A 491 -21.15 -0.32 -6.69
C ILE A 491 -21.40 0.30 -8.07
N LYS A 492 -21.48 1.63 -8.15
CA LYS A 492 -21.91 2.36 -9.36
C LYS A 492 -21.04 2.07 -10.60
N ASP A 493 -19.73 1.88 -10.42
CA ASP A 493 -18.76 1.71 -11.52
C ASP A 493 -18.33 0.25 -11.74
N LEU A 494 -18.96 -0.71 -11.07
CA LEU A 494 -18.60 -2.14 -11.18
C LEU A 494 -19.09 -2.77 -12.48
N PHE A 495 -20.26 -2.39 -12.97
CA PHE A 495 -20.81 -2.92 -14.21
C PHE A 495 -20.40 -2.03 -15.41
N PRO A 496 -20.06 -2.61 -16.59
CA PRO A 496 -20.03 -4.05 -16.91
C PRO A 496 -18.70 -4.74 -16.56
N ARG A 497 -17.68 -4.00 -16.12
CA ARG A 497 -16.28 -4.47 -16.05
C ARG A 497 -16.10 -5.66 -15.10
N SER A 498 -16.54 -5.54 -13.85
CA SER A 498 -16.41 -6.59 -12.84
C SER A 498 -17.25 -7.82 -13.19
N PHE A 499 -18.44 -7.62 -13.78
CA PHE A 499 -19.27 -8.72 -14.26
C PHE A 499 -18.61 -9.44 -15.45
N TYR A 500 -18.01 -8.71 -16.40
CA TYR A 500 -17.25 -9.29 -17.50
C TYR A 500 -16.06 -10.10 -17.00
N SER A 501 -15.32 -9.58 -16.00
CA SER A 501 -14.22 -10.31 -15.35
C SER A 501 -14.71 -11.63 -14.72
N TYR A 502 -15.84 -11.60 -14.00
CA TYR A 502 -16.47 -12.79 -13.45
C TYR A 502 -16.89 -13.80 -14.54
N CYS A 503 -17.52 -13.34 -15.63
CA CYS A 503 -17.97 -14.21 -16.72
C CYS A 503 -16.83 -14.91 -17.45
N ASN A 504 -15.64 -14.32 -17.47
CA ASN A 504 -14.46 -14.88 -18.12
C ASN A 504 -13.50 -15.62 -17.16
N ASN A 505 -13.79 -15.68 -15.85
CA ASN A 505 -12.92 -16.38 -14.90
C ASN A 505 -13.01 -17.93 -15.05
N PRO A 506 -11.95 -18.64 -15.44
CA PRO A 506 -12.01 -20.08 -15.70
C PRO A 506 -12.06 -20.94 -14.42
N TYR A 507 -11.58 -20.42 -13.29
CA TYR A 507 -11.38 -21.17 -12.04
C TYR A 507 -12.57 -21.15 -11.09
N LEU A 508 -13.72 -20.63 -11.55
CA LEU A 508 -14.94 -20.61 -10.75
C LEU A 508 -15.40 -22.03 -10.42
N LYS A 509 -15.39 -22.34 -9.13
CA LYS A 509 -15.96 -23.56 -8.56
C LYS A 509 -17.47 -23.38 -8.39
N GLN A 510 -18.18 -24.50 -8.20
CA GLN A 510 -19.61 -24.47 -7.86
C GLN A 510 -19.89 -23.72 -6.55
N ARG A 511 -18.92 -23.70 -5.62
CA ARG A 511 -19.00 -22.86 -4.43
C ARG A 511 -18.19 -21.60 -4.66
N PRO A 512 -18.76 -20.40 -4.42
CA PRO A 512 -18.02 -19.16 -4.54
C PRO A 512 -16.92 -19.10 -3.47
N GLU A 513 -15.75 -18.61 -3.86
CA GLU A 513 -14.60 -18.48 -2.95
C GLU A 513 -14.65 -17.19 -2.12
N ASN A 514 -15.30 -16.15 -2.63
CA ASN A 514 -15.46 -14.85 -1.99
C ASN A 514 -16.85 -14.23 -2.26
N LEU A 515 -17.15 -13.14 -1.55
CA LEU A 515 -18.42 -12.41 -1.65
C LEU A 515 -18.69 -11.85 -3.06
N ASN A 516 -17.65 -11.45 -3.80
CA ASN A 516 -17.79 -10.94 -5.17
C ASN A 516 -18.28 -12.03 -6.13
N GLN A 517 -17.66 -13.21 -6.10
CA GLN A 517 -18.08 -14.36 -6.89
C GLN A 517 -19.51 -14.79 -6.51
N ALA A 518 -19.86 -14.72 -5.23
CA ALA A 518 -21.19 -15.05 -4.75
C ALA A 518 -22.26 -14.05 -5.23
N ALA A 519 -21.94 -12.76 -5.21
CA ALA A 519 -22.85 -11.72 -5.71
C ALA A 519 -23.12 -11.90 -7.20
N TRP A 520 -22.09 -12.14 -8.02
CA TRP A 520 -22.27 -12.36 -9.44
C TRP A 520 -22.90 -13.71 -9.79
N ALA A 521 -22.65 -14.74 -8.99
CA ALA A 521 -23.37 -16.02 -9.08
C ALA A 521 -24.87 -15.81 -8.89
N LEU A 522 -25.26 -15.14 -7.81
CA LEU A 522 -26.65 -14.78 -7.56
C LEU A 522 -27.21 -13.91 -8.69
N PHE A 523 -26.44 -12.95 -9.19
CA PHE A 523 -26.86 -12.11 -10.30
C PHE A 523 -27.18 -12.90 -11.57
N ILE A 524 -26.43 -13.97 -11.88
CA ILE A 524 -26.75 -14.89 -12.99
C ILE A 524 -28.05 -15.64 -12.72
N ASP A 525 -28.27 -16.12 -11.49
CA ASP A 525 -29.51 -16.81 -11.13
C ASP A 525 -30.73 -15.87 -11.21
N LEU A 526 -30.54 -14.57 -10.94
CA LEU A 526 -31.59 -13.53 -11.08
C LEU A 526 -31.98 -13.26 -12.55
N LEU A 527 -31.23 -13.77 -13.54
CA LEU A 527 -31.57 -13.60 -14.96
C LEU A 527 -32.74 -14.48 -15.41
N ASP A 528 -33.01 -15.60 -14.71
CA ASP A 528 -34.03 -16.60 -15.12
C ASP A 528 -35.37 -16.49 -14.40
N ASP A 529 -35.40 -15.81 -13.25
CA ASP A 529 -36.52 -15.88 -12.31
C ASP A 529 -37.13 -14.49 -12.02
N GLU A 530 -38.44 -14.46 -11.77
CA GLU A 530 -39.11 -13.35 -11.10
C GLU A 530 -38.73 -13.33 -9.61
N TYR A 531 -37.47 -13.03 -9.29
CA TYR A 531 -37.05 -12.90 -7.91
C TYR A 531 -37.64 -11.67 -7.24
N ASP A 532 -37.98 -11.84 -5.97
CA ASP A 532 -38.31 -10.77 -5.03
C ASP A 532 -37.12 -9.78 -4.90
N ASN A 533 -37.42 -8.51 -4.60
CA ASN A 533 -36.44 -7.42 -4.48
C ASN A 533 -35.33 -7.73 -3.45
N SER A 534 -35.57 -8.65 -2.51
CA SER A 534 -34.57 -9.17 -1.57
C SER A 534 -33.37 -9.84 -2.25
N GLY A 535 -33.54 -10.46 -3.43
CA GLY A 535 -32.43 -11.02 -4.22
C GLY A 535 -31.52 -9.95 -4.80
N PHE A 536 -32.12 -8.93 -5.42
CA PHE A 536 -31.38 -7.78 -5.95
C PHE A 536 -30.65 -7.02 -4.84
N TYR A 537 -31.31 -6.80 -3.71
CA TYR A 537 -30.68 -6.18 -2.55
C TYR A 537 -29.50 -6.99 -2.01
N LEU A 538 -29.63 -8.32 -1.93
CA LEU A 538 -28.54 -9.21 -1.49
C LEU A 538 -27.31 -9.13 -2.41
N VAL A 539 -27.50 -9.08 -3.73
CA VAL A 539 -26.39 -8.86 -4.68
C VAL A 539 -25.70 -7.53 -4.38
N GLY A 540 -26.47 -6.46 -4.19
CA GLY A 540 -25.94 -5.13 -3.89
C GLY A 540 -25.10 -5.11 -2.60
N ILE A 541 -25.62 -5.63 -1.48
CA ILE A 541 -24.89 -5.61 -0.20
C ILE A 541 -23.65 -6.51 -0.21
N LEU A 542 -23.67 -7.65 -0.91
CA LEU A 542 -22.49 -8.51 -1.04
C LEU A 542 -21.36 -7.80 -1.81
N LEU A 543 -21.71 -7.08 -2.89
CA LEU A 543 -20.75 -6.25 -3.62
C LEU A 543 -20.23 -5.11 -2.74
N VAL A 544 -21.10 -4.42 -1.99
CA VAL A 544 -20.70 -3.35 -1.07
C VAL A 544 -19.73 -3.86 -0.01
N ILE A 545 -20.04 -4.98 0.67
CA ILE A 545 -19.15 -5.58 1.68
C ILE A 545 -17.79 -5.90 1.07
N HIS A 546 -17.76 -6.49 -0.12
CA HIS A 546 -16.51 -6.79 -0.82
C HIS A 546 -15.69 -5.54 -1.15
N GLN A 547 -16.34 -4.46 -1.63
CA GLN A 547 -15.66 -3.21 -1.98
C GLN A 547 -15.11 -2.49 -0.75
N ILE A 548 -15.90 -2.42 0.33
CA ILE A 548 -15.44 -1.84 1.60
C ILE A 548 -14.29 -2.67 2.18
N ARG A 549 -14.39 -4.01 2.18
CA ARG A 549 -13.27 -4.88 2.59
C ARG A 549 -11.98 -4.55 1.83
N ASN A 550 -12.05 -4.52 0.51
CA ASN A 550 -10.84 -4.32 -0.32
C ASN A 550 -10.20 -2.95 -0.08
N LYS A 551 -10.99 -1.92 0.29
CA LYS A 551 -10.47 -0.60 0.68
C LYS A 551 -9.53 -0.69 1.88
N TYR A 552 -9.79 -1.60 2.82
CA TYR A 552 -9.05 -1.74 4.07
C TYR A 552 -7.94 -2.79 4.04
N ILE A 553 -7.82 -3.55 2.95
CA ILE A 553 -6.76 -4.54 2.77
C ILE A 553 -5.67 -3.96 1.87
N HIS A 554 -4.46 -3.82 2.41
CA HIS A 554 -3.32 -3.39 1.63
C HIS A 554 -2.60 -4.60 1.01
N PRO A 555 -2.38 -4.67 -0.32
CA PRO A 555 -1.69 -5.81 -0.94
C PRO A 555 -0.31 -6.11 -0.31
N PHE A 556 0.43 -5.04 0.03
CA PHE A 556 1.80 -5.08 0.52
C PHE A 556 2.00 -4.83 2.03
N LYS A 557 0.94 -4.65 2.83
CA LYS A 557 1.07 -4.54 4.31
C LYS A 557 0.31 -5.70 4.95
N ALA A 558 0.93 -6.36 5.92
CA ALA A 558 0.30 -7.40 6.72
C ALA A 558 -0.81 -6.87 7.66
N LEU A 559 -0.85 -5.56 7.90
CA LEU A 559 -1.86 -4.91 8.75
C LEU A 559 -2.95 -4.25 7.89
N PRO A 560 -4.21 -4.22 8.37
CA PRO A 560 -5.27 -3.41 7.76
C PRO A 560 -4.89 -1.94 7.67
N ARG A 561 -5.48 -1.23 6.70
CA ARG A 561 -5.42 0.24 6.66
C ARG A 561 -6.29 0.82 7.77
N ASP A 562 -5.87 1.93 8.34
CA ASP A 562 -6.61 2.64 9.37
C ASP A 562 -7.98 3.10 8.86
N LEU A 563 -8.97 3.13 9.75
CA LEU A 563 -10.33 3.53 9.42
C LEU A 563 -10.38 5.02 9.02
N GLU A 564 -10.77 5.31 7.78
CA GLU A 564 -10.86 6.70 7.30
C GLU A 564 -12.17 7.38 7.72
N LYS A 565 -13.26 6.61 7.80
CA LYS A 565 -14.62 7.09 8.04
C LYS A 565 -15.37 6.13 8.95
N GLU A 566 -15.76 6.62 10.13
CA GLU A 566 -16.59 5.85 11.08
C GLU A 566 -17.90 5.33 10.49
N THR A 567 -18.51 6.08 9.57
CA THR A 567 -19.75 5.66 8.91
C THR A 567 -19.60 4.37 8.10
N GLU A 568 -18.39 4.04 7.63
CA GLU A 568 -18.13 2.80 6.89
C GLU A 568 -18.20 1.57 7.80
N LEU A 569 -17.86 1.71 9.08
CA LEU A 569 -18.03 0.65 10.07
C LEU A 569 -19.53 0.35 10.28
N ASP A 570 -20.36 1.38 10.43
CA ASP A 570 -21.80 1.21 10.58
C ASP A 570 -22.45 0.62 9.31
N TYR A 571 -21.99 1.03 8.12
CA TYR A 571 -22.43 0.42 6.87
C TYR A 571 -22.06 -1.05 6.78
N MET A 572 -20.82 -1.40 7.13
CA MET A 572 -20.37 -2.79 7.13
C MET A 572 -21.23 -3.65 8.07
N ARG A 573 -21.43 -3.19 9.31
CA ARG A 573 -22.28 -3.86 10.31
C ARG A 573 -23.71 -4.06 9.79
N ASN A 574 -24.35 -2.99 9.30
CA ASN A 574 -25.71 -3.05 8.80
C ASN A 574 -25.86 -3.97 7.59
N CYS A 575 -24.93 -3.89 6.63
CA CYS A 575 -24.89 -4.77 5.46
C CYS A 575 -24.71 -6.23 5.87
N ALA A 576 -23.83 -6.53 6.84
CA ALA A 576 -23.58 -7.88 7.30
C ALA A 576 -24.80 -8.48 8.02
N ILE A 577 -25.47 -7.71 8.88
CA ILE A 577 -26.72 -8.12 9.57
C ILE A 577 -27.82 -8.40 8.54
N LYS A 578 -28.04 -7.48 7.58
CA LYS A 578 -29.07 -7.67 6.54
C LYS A 578 -28.77 -8.81 5.59
N ALA A 579 -27.50 -8.98 5.19
CA ALA A 579 -27.09 -10.12 4.36
C ALA A 579 -27.35 -11.45 5.08
N THR A 580 -27.01 -11.49 6.36
CA THR A 580 -27.26 -12.65 7.22
C THR A 580 -28.75 -12.99 7.30
N ASP A 581 -29.60 -12.00 7.59
CA ASP A 581 -31.05 -12.19 7.68
C ASP A 581 -31.66 -12.74 6.37
N ILE A 582 -31.26 -12.17 5.22
CA ILE A 582 -31.74 -12.64 3.91
C ILE A 582 -31.24 -14.05 3.58
N LEU A 583 -29.97 -14.36 3.89
CA LEU A 583 -29.39 -15.68 3.60
C LEU A 583 -30.03 -16.78 4.45
N LEU A 584 -30.33 -16.50 5.73
CA LEU A 584 -31.01 -17.43 6.62
C LEU A 584 -32.48 -17.59 6.24
N SER A 585 -33.18 -16.50 5.92
CA SER A 585 -34.60 -16.58 5.53
C SER A 585 -34.79 -17.37 4.23
N LYS A 586 -33.95 -17.16 3.22
CA LYS A 586 -33.96 -17.95 1.98
C LYS A 586 -33.63 -19.43 2.21
N GLN A 587 -32.68 -19.73 3.11
CA GLN A 587 -32.37 -21.10 3.47
C GLN A 587 -33.57 -21.81 4.11
N ASN A 588 -34.24 -21.15 5.05
CA ASN A 588 -35.42 -21.69 5.73
C ASN A 588 -36.59 -21.90 4.76
N GLN A 589 -36.78 -21.00 3.80
CA GLN A 589 -37.77 -21.17 2.73
C GLN A 589 -37.43 -22.39 1.85
N ALA A 590 -36.17 -22.58 1.47
CA ALA A 590 -35.75 -23.72 0.65
C ALA A 590 -35.96 -25.07 1.39
N VAL A 591 -35.63 -25.14 2.68
CA VAL A 591 -35.87 -26.33 3.51
C VAL A 591 -37.37 -26.61 3.64
N SER A 592 -38.19 -25.59 3.93
CA SER A 592 -39.64 -25.76 4.05
C SER A 592 -40.30 -26.26 2.77
N LYS A 593 -39.81 -25.83 1.59
CA LYS A 593 -40.27 -26.33 0.28
C LYS A 593 -39.89 -27.79 0.06
N ALA A 594 -38.67 -28.18 0.46
CA ALA A 594 -38.18 -29.55 0.34
C ALA A 594 -38.91 -30.54 1.28
N ASP A 595 -39.30 -30.10 2.48
CA ASP A 595 -40.07 -30.92 3.43
C ASP A 595 -41.56 -31.05 3.04
N SER A 596 -42.04 -30.18 2.14
CA SER A 596 -43.43 -30.17 1.63
C SER A 596 -43.63 -30.90 0.29
N ALA A 597 -42.53 -31.38 -0.32
CA ALA A 597 -42.49 -32.15 -1.57
C ALA A 597 -42.21 -33.62 -1.27
#